data_AF-A0A482T927-F1
#
_entry.id   AF-A0A482T927-F1
#
_cell.length_a   1.000
_cell.length_b   1.000
_cell.length_c   1.000
_cell.angle_alpha   90.00
_cell.angle_beta   90.00
_cell.angle_gamma   90.00
#
_symmetry.space_group_name_H-M   'P 1'
#
loop_
_entity.id
_entity.type
_entity.pdbx_description
1 polymer ?
#
loop_
_entity_poly.entity_id
_entity_poly.type
_entity_poly.pdbx_seq_one_letter_code
_entity_poly.pdbx_strand_id
1 'polypeptide(L)' 'MGPAALASVASVALALYFYYVRGDKQRGQFIGLWPATILGLAAYLRLGEIKRLLREGAD' A
#
# COMPACT_ATOMS: atom_id res chain seq x y z
N MET A 1 6.79 -7.73 -9.09
CA MET A 1 6.36 -6.75 -8.07
C MET A 1 4.85 -6.63 -8.15
N GLY A 2 4.11 -6.81 -7.04
CA GLY A 2 2.64 -6.80 -7.07
C GLY A 2 2.03 -5.41 -7.22
N PRO A 3 0.75 -5.29 -7.62
CA PRO A 3 0.08 -4.00 -7.83
C PRO A 3 0.09 -3.13 -6.57
N ALA A 4 -0.05 -3.73 -5.38
CA ALA A 4 0.05 -3.02 -4.11
C ALA A 4 1.44 -2.42 -3.87
N ALA A 5 2.51 -3.15 -4.19
CA ALA A 5 3.87 -2.65 -4.04
C ALA A 5 4.12 -1.45 -4.97
N LEU A 6 3.64 -1.51 -6.22
CA LEU A 6 3.72 -0.39 -7.15
C LEU A 6 2.92 0.82 -6.67
N ALA A 7 1.69 0.61 -6.20
CA ALA A 7 0.86 1.68 -5.65
C ALA A 7 1.49 2.34 -4.40
N SER A 8 2.11 1.55 -3.52
CA SER A 8 2.83 2.08 -2.36
C SER A 8 4.04 2.92 -2.76
N VAL A 9 4.85 2.46 -3.71
CA VAL A 9 5.99 3.24 -4.22
C VAL A 9 5.52 4.53 -4.91
N ALA A 10 4.47 4.45 -5.73
CA ALA A 10 3.88 5.61 -6.38
C ALA A 10 3.36 6.63 -5.35
N SER A 11 2.76 6.17 -4.26
CA SER A 11 2.32 7.03 -3.17
C SER A 11 3.48 7.76 -2.49
N VAL A 12 4.57 7.07 -2.17
CA VAL A 12 5.78 7.71 -1.60
C VAL A 12 6.34 8.75 -2.58
N ALA A 13 6.48 8.41 -3.85
CA ALA A 13 6.98 9.33 -4.87
C ALA A 13 6.09 10.57 -5.00
N LEU A 14 4.77 10.40 -4.99
CA LEU A 14 3.80 11.49 -5.07
C LEU A 14 3.84 12.38 -3.82
N ALA A 15 4.02 11.79 -2.63
CA ALA A 15 4.19 12.53 -1.39
C ALA A 15 5.42 13.45 -1.44
N LEU A 16 6.55 12.93 -1.93
CA LEU A 16 7.79 13.71 -2.11
C LEU A 16 7.60 14.83 -3.13
N TYR A 17 6.89 14.57 -4.23
CA TYR A 17 6.57 15.61 -5.21
C TYR A 17 5.74 16.74 -4.58
N PHE A 18 4.69 16.41 -3.83
CA PHE A 18 3.88 17.44 -3.18
C PHE A 18 4.66 18.21 -2.10
N TYR A 19 5.48 17.52 -1.31
CA TYR A 19 6.24 18.12 -0.23
C TYR A 19 7.35 19.05 -0.72
N TYR A 20 8.18 18.59 -1.66
CA TYR A 20 9.38 19.30 -2.11
C TYR A 20 9.16 20.14 -3.37
N VAL A 21 8.40 19.65 -4.35
CA VAL A 21 8.24 20.33 -5.65
C VAL A 21 7.08 21.33 -5.63
N ARG A 22 5.93 20.92 -5.10
CA ARG A 22 4.75 21.79 -4.97
C ARG A 22 4.80 22.70 -3.73
N GLY A 23 5.65 22.39 -2.74
CA GLY A 23 5.69 23.08 -1.45
C GLY A 23 4.46 22.85 -0.56
N ASP A 24 3.55 21.95 -0.96
CA ASP A 24 2.32 21.61 -0.23
C ASP A 24 2.62 20.49 0.78
N LYS A 25 3.20 20.89 1.92
CA LYS A 25 3.66 19.99 2.97
C LYS A 25 2.51 19.18 3.59
N GLN A 26 1.33 19.77 3.75
CA GLN A 26 0.17 19.07 4.31
C GLN A 26 -0.28 17.93 3.38
N ARG A 27 -0.40 18.19 2.08
CA ARG A 27 -0.76 17.12 1.12
C ARG A 27 0.35 16.09 0.98
N GLY A 28 1.61 16.51 0.95
CA GLY A 28 2.74 15.59 0.95
C GLY A 28 2.71 14.63 2.14
N GLN A 29 2.50 15.15 3.35
CA GLN A 29 2.40 14.34 4.56
C GLN A 29 1.20 13.38 4.52
N PHE A 30 0.02 13.86 4.08
CA PHE A 30 -1.17 13.03 3.96
C PHE A 30 -0.96 11.87 2.98
N ILE A 31 -0.45 12.15 1.78
CA ILE A 31 -0.18 11.15 0.75
C ILE A 31 0.88 10.15 1.25
N GLY A 32 1.90 10.63 1.96
CA GLY A 32 2.97 9.80 2.52
C GLY A 32 2.53 8.74 3.53
N LEU A 33 1.31 8.83 4.07
CA LEU A 33 0.75 7.84 5.00
C LEU A 33 0.02 6.68 4.31
N TRP A 34 -0.39 6.86 3.04
CA TRP A 34 -1.09 5.82 2.27
C TRP A 34 -0.30 4.52 2.00
N PRO A 35 1.04 4.49 1.88
CA PRO A 35 1.78 3.26 1.61
C PRO A 35 1.50 2.16 2.64
N ALA A 36 1.43 2.53 3.93
CA ALA A 36 1.13 1.60 5.01
C ALA A 36 -0.28 0.99 4.86
N THR A 37 -1.28 1.83 4.53
CA THR A 37 -2.66 1.39 4.30
C THR A 37 -2.77 0.48 3.08
N ILE A 38 -2.11 0.81 1.97
CA ILE A 38 -2.11 0.01 0.74
C ILE A 38 -1.50 -1.37 1.00
N LEU A 39 -0.34 -1.42 1.67
CA LEU A 39 0.32 -2.68 2.02
C LEU A 39 -0.51 -3.49 3.01
N GLY A 40 -1.09 -2.84 4.02
CA GLY A 40 -1.99 -3.49 4.98
C GLY A 40 -3.21 -4.10 4.31
N LEU A 41 -3.85 -3.37 3.39
CA LEU A 41 -4.98 -3.89 2.60
C LEU A 41 -4.56 -5.07 1.73
N ALA A 42 -3.41 -4.98 1.07
CA ALA A 42 -2.89 -6.06 0.25
C ALA A 42 -2.57 -7.31 1.08
N ALA A 43 -1.95 -7.13 2.26
CA ALA A 43 -1.71 -8.22 3.19
C ALA A 43 -3.03 -8.85 3.65
N TYR A 44 -4.03 -8.04 4.01
CA TYR A 44 -5.36 -8.52 4.41
C TYR A 44 -6.02 -9.38 3.33
N LEU A 45 -5.98 -8.95 2.06
CA LEU A 45 -6.52 -9.73 0.95
C LEU A 45 -5.76 -11.05 0.74
N ARG A 46 -4.43 -11.04 0.88
CA ARG A 46 -3.60 -12.26 0.81
C ARG A 46 -3.88 -13.22 1.96
N LEU A 47 -4.21 -12.73 3.16
CA LEU A 47 -4.60 -13.58 4.29
C LEU A 47 -5.87 -14.39 3.99
N GLY A 48 -6.83 -13.83 3.24
CA GLY A 48 -8.02 -14.57 2.80
C GLY A 48 -7.68 -15.75 1.89
N GLU A 49 -6.71 -15.54 1.00
CA GLU A 49 -6.20 -16.56 0.07
C GLU A 49 -5.48 -17.69 0.82
N ILE A 50 -4.61 -17.34 1.77
CA ILE A 50 -3.90 -18.31 2.62
C ILE A 50 -4.87 -19.14 3.46
N LYS A 51 -5.89 -18.51 4.07
CA LYS A 51 -6.92 -19.22 4.84
C LYS A 51 -7.71 -20.22 4.00
N ARG A 52 -8.00 -19.89 2.74
CA ARG A 52 -8.69 -20.78 1.81
C ARG A 52 -7.84 -22.00 1.49
N LEU A 53 -6.57 -21.79 1.11
CA LEU A 53 -5.63 -22.88 0.81
C LEU A 53 -5.41 -23.81 2.01
N LEU A 54 -5.33 -23.27 3.23
CA LEU A 54 -5.21 -24.06 4.45
C LEU A 54 -6.43 -24.95 4.71
N ARG A 55 -7.64 -24.47 4.39
CA ARG A 55 -8.86 -25.24 4.56
C ARG A 55 -8.94 -26.39 3.55
N GLU A 56 -8.61 -26.10 2.30
CA GLU A 56 -8.68 -27.06 1.19
C GLU A 56 -7.61 -28.18 1.28
N GLY A 57 -6.48 -27.92 1.92
CA GLY A 57 -5.45 -28.94 2.21
C GLY A 57 -5.66 -29.72 3.51
N ALA A 58 -6.68 -29.39 4.31
CA ALA A 58 -7.05 -30.11 5.52
C ALA A 58 -8.21 -31.09 5.32
N ASP A 59 -8.88 -31.00 4.17
CA ASP A 59 -9.90 -31.94 3.66
C ASP A 59 -9.24 -33.01 2.76
#